data_AF-A0A3C1BA09-F1
#
_entry.id   AF-A0A3C1BA09-F1
#
_cell.length_a   1.000
_cell.length_b   1.000
_cell.length_c   1.000
_cell.angle_alpha   90.00
_cell.angle_beta   90.00
_cell.angle_gamma   90.00
#
_symmetry.space_group_name_H-M   'P 1'
#
loop_
_entity.id
_entity.type
_entity.pdbx_description
1 polymer ?
#
loop_
_entity_poly.entity_id
_entity_poly.type
_entity_poly.pdbx_seq_one_letter_code
_entity_poly.pdbx_strand_id
1 'polypeptide(L)'
;NQLEYDDEVAYQSCRKLYDLARGKDDRPWCLTVSFTHPHDPYVARKKYWDLYEDCAHLSPAVAALPYAEHDPHSQRLFDANDWRSYTLSEAMIRDARRAYFANISYLDDKIGEILEVLEATQQEAHIVFVSDHGDMLGERGLWFKMSFYEGSARVPLMISAPELPAALLTQPVSTLDVCPTLCDLAGISLDALQPWTAGETLVPLARGQARSAPVAMEYAAEGSYAPLVSLRYGRWKYNRCLLDPDQLFDLEADPQERINLANLPAHQGTVASLRAKSEARWDLSAFDAAVRQSQAGRLVVNEAVRKGGYYPWDYQPLQDASERYMRNHMDLNILESQQRFPRGD
;
A
#
# COMPACT_ATOMS: atom_id res chain seq x y z
N ASN A 1 -12.98 -5.23 -15.01
CA ASN A 1 -13.65 -4.42 -13.97
C ASN A 1 -12.92 -4.67 -12.64
N GLN A 2 -12.69 -3.68 -11.76
CA GLN A 2 -11.94 -3.92 -10.50
C GLN A 2 -12.67 -4.87 -9.54
N LEU A 3 -14.01 -4.84 -9.50
CA LEU A 3 -14.80 -5.76 -8.66
C LEU A 3 -14.67 -7.21 -9.15
N GLU A 4 -14.64 -7.40 -10.47
CA GLU A 4 -14.42 -8.72 -11.09
C GLU A 4 -13.02 -9.27 -10.74
N TYR A 5 -12.01 -8.41 -10.74
CA TYR A 5 -10.65 -8.78 -10.34
C TYR A 5 -10.62 -9.25 -8.88
N ASP A 6 -11.17 -8.46 -7.96
CA ASP A 6 -11.12 -8.79 -6.53
C ASP A 6 -11.98 -10.00 -6.16
N ASP A 7 -13.13 -10.19 -6.81
CA ASP A 7 -13.92 -11.41 -6.64
C ASP A 7 -13.10 -12.65 -7.04
N GLU A 8 -12.35 -12.58 -8.14
CA GLU A 8 -11.47 -13.68 -8.57
C GLU A 8 -10.28 -13.86 -7.61
N VAL A 9 -9.66 -12.78 -7.15
CA VAL A 9 -8.57 -12.83 -6.17
C VAL A 9 -9.01 -13.55 -4.90
N ALA A 10 -10.16 -13.16 -4.31
CA ALA A 10 -10.67 -13.82 -3.12
C ALA A 10 -10.99 -15.30 -3.38
N TYR A 11 -11.68 -15.60 -4.47
CA TYR A 11 -12.04 -16.97 -4.83
C TYR A 11 -10.80 -17.88 -4.99
N GLN A 12 -9.78 -17.43 -5.74
CA GLN A 12 -8.56 -18.22 -5.95
C GLN A 12 -7.76 -18.35 -4.65
N SER A 13 -7.80 -17.35 -3.78
CA SER A 13 -7.13 -17.37 -2.48
C SER A 13 -7.77 -18.38 -1.53
N CYS A 14 -9.10 -18.32 -1.36
CA CYS A 14 -9.85 -19.32 -0.57
C CYS A 14 -9.64 -20.73 -1.11
N ARG A 15 -9.72 -20.91 -2.44
CA ARG A 15 -9.44 -22.19 -3.08
C ARG A 15 -8.02 -22.68 -2.80
N LYS A 16 -7.02 -21.79 -2.86
CA LYS A 16 -5.62 -22.15 -2.60
C LYS A 16 -5.43 -22.57 -1.14
N LEU A 17 -6.07 -21.91 -0.18
CA LEU A 17 -6.05 -22.31 1.23
C LEU A 17 -6.70 -23.68 1.46
N TYR A 18 -7.83 -23.98 0.81
CA TYR A 18 -8.40 -25.34 0.84
C TYR A 18 -7.46 -26.39 0.23
N ASP A 19 -6.74 -26.05 -0.85
CA ASP A 19 -5.75 -26.95 -1.45
C ASP A 19 -4.56 -27.20 -0.50
N LEU A 20 -4.08 -26.16 0.20
CA LEU A 20 -2.99 -26.23 1.18
C LEU A 20 -3.38 -27.05 2.43
N ALA A 21 -4.63 -26.92 2.90
CA ALA A 21 -5.16 -27.67 4.04
C ALA A 21 -5.03 -29.20 3.88
N ARG A 22 -5.02 -29.70 2.64
CA ARG A 22 -4.88 -31.14 2.36
C ARG A 22 -3.50 -31.72 2.73
N GLY A 23 -2.51 -30.85 3.02
CA GLY A 23 -1.19 -31.25 3.53
C GLY A 23 -0.41 -32.14 2.56
N LYS A 24 -0.45 -31.84 1.26
CA LYS A 24 0.28 -32.60 0.23
C LYS A 24 1.76 -32.21 0.10
N ASP A 25 2.16 -31.15 0.79
CA ASP A 25 3.50 -30.59 0.81
C ASP A 25 3.80 -30.19 2.25
N ASP A 26 4.92 -30.68 2.80
CA ASP A 26 5.32 -30.43 4.19
C ASP A 26 5.94 -29.04 4.39
N ARG A 27 6.22 -28.30 3.30
CA ARG A 27 6.77 -26.94 3.40
C ARG A 27 5.74 -25.97 3.99
N PRO A 28 6.15 -25.03 4.84
CA PRO A 28 5.28 -23.93 5.23
C PRO A 28 4.96 -23.08 3.99
N TRP A 29 3.80 -22.43 4.00
CA TRP A 29 3.36 -21.58 2.91
C TRP A 29 3.37 -20.11 3.32
N CYS A 30 3.50 -19.24 2.32
CA CYS A 30 3.22 -17.82 2.42
C CYS A 30 2.30 -17.46 1.25
N LEU A 31 1.11 -16.96 1.54
CA LEU A 31 0.12 -16.58 0.55
C LEU A 31 -0.10 -15.07 0.63
N THR A 32 0.19 -14.35 -0.44
CA THR A 32 -0.13 -12.93 -0.58
C THR A 32 -1.46 -12.79 -1.31
N VAL A 33 -2.45 -12.20 -0.64
CA VAL A 33 -3.74 -11.85 -1.23
C VAL A 33 -3.76 -10.34 -1.41
N SER A 34 -3.66 -9.88 -2.65
CA SER A 34 -3.56 -8.45 -2.98
C SER A 34 -4.80 -8.01 -3.74
N PHE A 35 -5.69 -7.31 -3.05
CA PHE A 35 -6.88 -6.71 -3.66
C PHE A 35 -6.52 -5.37 -4.33
N THR A 36 -7.32 -4.96 -5.31
CA THR A 36 -7.21 -3.64 -5.96
C THR A 36 -8.02 -2.57 -5.25
N HIS A 37 -9.15 -2.91 -4.63
CA HIS A 37 -9.91 -1.94 -3.85
C HIS A 37 -9.14 -1.53 -2.59
N PRO A 38 -9.41 -0.34 -2.02
CA PRO A 38 -10.44 0.63 -2.40
C PRO A 38 -9.95 1.68 -3.42
N HIS A 39 -8.94 1.36 -4.24
CA HIS A 39 -8.51 2.23 -5.35
C HIS A 39 -9.70 2.66 -6.22
N ASP A 40 -9.63 3.85 -6.80
CA ASP A 40 -10.63 4.35 -7.74
C ASP A 40 -10.70 3.47 -9.01
N PRO A 41 -11.81 3.42 -9.77
CA PRO A 41 -12.99 4.28 -9.71
C PRO A 41 -13.83 4.10 -8.44
N TYR A 42 -14.31 5.21 -7.87
CA TYR A 42 -15.18 5.20 -6.70
C TYR A 42 -16.61 4.75 -7.05
N VAL A 43 -16.76 3.45 -7.29
CA VAL A 43 -18.02 2.78 -7.59
C VAL A 43 -18.14 1.57 -6.69
N ALA A 44 -19.27 1.45 -5.98
CA ALA A 44 -19.50 0.39 -5.02
C ALA A 44 -20.78 -0.38 -5.32
N ARG A 45 -20.86 -1.65 -4.89
CA ARG A 45 -22.10 -2.42 -4.93
C ARG A 45 -23.11 -1.85 -3.95
N LYS A 46 -24.40 -1.87 -4.34
CA LYS A 46 -25.49 -1.34 -3.52
C LYS A 46 -25.52 -1.89 -2.09
N LYS A 47 -25.25 -3.20 -1.91
CA LYS A 47 -25.14 -3.87 -0.59
C LYS A 47 -24.26 -3.08 0.39
N TYR A 48 -23.10 -2.63 -0.07
CA TYR A 48 -22.13 -1.92 0.76
C TYR A 48 -22.38 -0.41 0.78
N TRP A 49 -22.78 0.16 -0.35
CA TRP A 49 -23.14 1.58 -0.45
C TRP A 49 -24.21 1.98 0.56
N ASP A 50 -25.24 1.15 0.72
CA ASP A 50 -26.37 1.40 1.60
C ASP A 50 -25.95 1.43 3.09
N LEU A 51 -24.82 0.81 3.48
CA LEU A 51 -24.30 0.86 4.86
C LEU A 51 -23.88 2.26 5.33
N TYR A 52 -23.67 3.19 4.38
CA TYR A 52 -23.08 4.51 4.63
C TYR A 52 -24.05 5.67 4.36
N GLU A 53 -25.37 5.44 4.38
CA GLU A 53 -26.37 6.48 4.15
C GLU A 53 -26.21 7.68 5.09
N ASP A 54 -26.01 7.42 6.39
CA ASP A 54 -25.88 8.43 7.43
C ASP A 54 -24.42 8.70 7.87
N CYS A 55 -23.45 8.43 6.98
CA CYS A 55 -22.03 8.60 7.34
C CYS A 55 -21.66 10.07 7.57
N ALA A 56 -21.17 10.38 8.78
CA ALA A 56 -20.75 11.73 9.18
C ALA A 56 -19.43 12.17 8.53
N HIS A 57 -18.64 11.25 7.96
CA HIS A 57 -17.28 11.50 7.47
C HIS A 57 -17.20 11.67 5.94
N LEU A 58 -18.33 11.92 5.29
CA LEU A 58 -18.40 12.09 3.83
C LEU A 58 -17.87 13.44 3.33
N SER A 59 -17.55 14.38 4.24
CA SER A 59 -16.84 15.61 3.89
C SER A 59 -15.38 15.52 4.36
N PRO A 60 -14.40 16.08 3.61
CA PRO A 60 -13.02 16.14 4.05
C PRO A 60 -12.85 17.04 5.28
N ALA A 61 -11.90 16.74 6.17
CA ALA A 61 -11.67 17.56 7.36
C ALA A 61 -10.91 18.86 7.03
N VAL A 62 -10.06 18.82 6.00
CA VAL A 62 -9.47 20.00 5.38
C VAL A 62 -10.18 20.31 4.07
N ALA A 63 -10.85 21.46 4.02
CA ALA A 63 -11.55 21.93 2.82
C ALA A 63 -10.59 22.17 1.64
N ALA A 64 -11.14 22.22 0.43
CA ALA A 64 -10.38 22.54 -0.77
C ALA A 64 -9.71 23.91 -0.65
N LEU A 65 -8.43 23.98 -1.03
CA LEU A 65 -7.69 25.24 -1.11
C LEU A 65 -7.82 25.82 -2.53
N PRO A 66 -7.81 27.15 -2.68
CA PRO A 66 -7.61 27.76 -4.00
C PRO A 66 -6.32 27.27 -4.64
N TYR A 67 -6.32 27.06 -5.95
CA TYR A 67 -5.15 26.57 -6.70
C TYR A 67 -3.86 27.35 -6.40
N ALA A 68 -3.95 28.68 -6.29
CA ALA A 68 -2.81 29.55 -6.02
C ALA A 68 -2.22 29.41 -4.59
N GLU A 69 -2.96 28.82 -3.65
CA GLU A 69 -2.54 28.58 -2.27
C GLU A 69 -1.90 27.21 -2.06
N HIS A 70 -2.01 26.32 -3.06
CA HIS A 70 -1.33 25.03 -3.04
C HIS A 70 0.20 25.19 -3.15
N ASP A 71 0.93 24.30 -2.48
CA ASP A 71 2.36 24.15 -2.71
C ASP A 71 2.64 23.73 -4.18
N PRO A 72 3.84 23.98 -4.71
CA PRO A 72 4.15 23.72 -6.12
C PRO A 72 3.92 22.28 -6.55
N HIS A 73 4.15 21.29 -5.69
CA HIS A 73 3.92 19.90 -6.04
C HIS A 73 2.43 19.58 -6.13
N SER A 74 1.64 20.03 -5.16
CA SER A 74 0.18 19.94 -5.22
C SER A 74 -0.38 20.59 -6.50
N GLN A 75 0.11 21.76 -6.90
CA GLN A 75 -0.27 22.39 -8.16
C GLN A 75 -0.01 21.49 -9.38
N ARG A 76 1.16 20.82 -9.42
CA ARG A 76 1.48 19.85 -10.48
C ARG A 76 0.55 18.62 -10.45
N LEU A 77 0.11 18.16 -9.27
CA LEU A 77 -0.85 17.06 -9.15
C LEU A 77 -2.23 17.47 -9.66
N PHE A 78 -2.69 18.68 -9.33
CA PHE A 78 -3.91 19.25 -9.90
C PHE A 78 -3.84 19.26 -11.42
N ASP A 79 -2.76 19.81 -11.99
CA ASP A 79 -2.56 19.89 -13.43
C ASP A 79 -2.50 18.51 -14.10
N ALA A 80 -1.83 17.52 -13.46
CA ALA A 80 -1.78 16.14 -13.95
C ALA A 80 -3.16 15.46 -13.96
N ASN A 81 -4.06 15.85 -13.06
CA ASN A 81 -5.43 15.35 -12.97
C ASN A 81 -6.43 16.13 -13.85
N ASP A 82 -5.95 17.03 -14.72
CA ASP A 82 -6.78 17.84 -15.62
C ASP A 82 -7.92 18.59 -14.89
N TRP A 83 -7.63 19.10 -13.69
CA TRP A 83 -8.65 19.62 -12.77
C TRP A 83 -9.53 20.74 -13.36
N ARG A 84 -9.02 21.50 -14.33
CA ARG A 84 -9.75 22.64 -14.96
C ARG A 84 -10.90 22.18 -15.85
N SER A 85 -10.88 20.93 -16.31
CA SER A 85 -11.95 20.34 -17.11
C SER A 85 -13.15 19.89 -16.27
N TYR A 86 -13.05 19.94 -14.93
CA TYR A 86 -14.06 19.43 -14.02
C TYR A 86 -14.47 20.48 -12.98
N THR A 87 -15.74 20.47 -12.61
CA THR A 87 -16.25 21.21 -11.45
C THR A 87 -16.80 20.19 -10.46
N LEU A 88 -16.11 20.02 -9.33
CA LEU A 88 -16.51 19.08 -8.29
C LEU A 88 -17.52 19.74 -7.35
N SER A 89 -18.75 19.21 -7.31
CA SER A 89 -19.74 19.61 -6.32
C SER A 89 -19.52 18.88 -4.99
N GLU A 90 -19.99 19.43 -3.87
CA GLU A 90 -19.93 18.75 -2.57
C GLU A 90 -20.60 17.37 -2.60
N ALA A 91 -21.70 17.22 -3.35
CA ALA A 91 -22.37 15.93 -3.52
C ALA A 91 -21.45 14.89 -4.18
N MET A 92 -20.71 15.28 -5.23
CA MET A 92 -19.75 14.37 -5.89
C MET A 92 -18.63 13.94 -4.94
N ILE A 93 -18.11 14.86 -4.12
CA ILE A 93 -17.08 14.55 -3.12
C ILE A 93 -17.62 13.55 -2.09
N ARG A 94 -18.84 13.79 -1.60
CA ARG A 94 -19.52 12.89 -0.64
C ARG A 94 -19.77 11.52 -1.23
N ASP A 95 -20.23 11.44 -2.48
CA ASP A 95 -20.50 10.18 -3.16
C ASP A 95 -19.22 9.38 -3.41
N ALA A 96 -18.13 10.03 -3.84
CA ALA A 96 -16.83 9.40 -4.00
C ALA A 96 -16.31 8.80 -2.68
N ARG A 97 -16.36 9.57 -1.59
CA ARG A 97 -15.96 9.08 -0.25
C ARG A 97 -16.88 7.97 0.25
N ARG A 98 -18.19 8.05 -0.02
CA ARG A 98 -19.15 7.00 0.33
C ARG A 98 -18.85 5.69 -0.40
N ALA A 99 -18.55 5.75 -1.70
CA ALA A 99 -18.16 4.58 -2.48
C ALA A 99 -16.83 4.01 -2.00
N TYR A 100 -15.85 4.86 -1.68
CA TYR A 100 -14.58 4.43 -1.09
C TYR A 100 -14.77 3.66 0.22
N PHE A 101 -15.55 4.21 1.16
CA PHE A 101 -15.86 3.52 2.43
C PHE A 101 -16.67 2.24 2.21
N ALA A 102 -17.64 2.25 1.31
CA ALA A 102 -18.38 1.06 0.93
C ALA A 102 -17.46 -0.05 0.37
N ASN A 103 -16.45 0.32 -0.41
CA ASN A 103 -15.47 -0.63 -0.92
C ASN A 103 -14.51 -1.15 0.16
N ILE A 104 -14.32 -0.42 1.27
CA ILE A 104 -13.67 -0.98 2.46
C ILE A 104 -14.54 -2.09 3.10
N SER A 105 -15.86 -1.89 3.26
CA SER A 105 -16.74 -2.99 3.73
C SER A 105 -16.78 -4.17 2.78
N TYR A 106 -16.69 -3.93 1.47
CA TYR A 106 -16.55 -5.01 0.49
C TYR A 106 -15.28 -5.84 0.71
N LEU A 107 -14.15 -5.19 0.99
CA LEU A 107 -12.91 -5.88 1.33
C LEU A 107 -12.99 -6.59 2.68
N ASP A 108 -13.64 -5.98 3.66
CA ASP A 108 -13.83 -6.59 4.99
C ASP A 108 -14.59 -7.92 4.88
N ASP A 109 -15.67 -7.97 4.10
CA ASP A 109 -16.37 -9.22 3.77
C ASP A 109 -15.43 -10.27 3.14
N LYS A 110 -14.58 -9.85 2.19
CA LYS A 110 -13.62 -10.74 1.48
C LYS A 110 -12.51 -11.25 2.39
N ILE A 111 -12.06 -10.42 3.33
CA ILE A 111 -11.11 -10.83 4.37
C ILE A 111 -11.79 -11.84 5.31
N GLY A 112 -13.05 -11.60 5.69
CA GLY A 112 -13.87 -12.55 6.44
C GLY A 112 -13.92 -13.93 5.78
N GLU A 113 -14.23 -13.98 4.48
CA GLU A 113 -14.24 -15.24 3.70
C GLU A 113 -12.91 -16.01 3.81
N ILE A 114 -11.77 -15.32 3.77
CA ILE A 114 -10.43 -15.93 3.88
C ILE A 114 -10.18 -16.46 5.30
N LEU A 115 -10.53 -15.66 6.32
CA LEU A 115 -10.36 -16.04 7.73
C LEU A 115 -11.23 -17.24 8.10
N GLU A 116 -12.48 -17.29 7.60
CA GLU A 116 -13.38 -18.43 7.76
C GLU A 116 -12.79 -19.72 7.17
N VAL A 117 -12.10 -19.63 6.02
CA VAL A 117 -11.41 -20.80 5.44
C VAL A 117 -10.28 -21.27 6.36
N LEU A 118 -9.45 -20.37 6.88
CA LEU A 118 -8.38 -20.72 7.81
C LEU A 118 -8.94 -21.42 9.05
N GLU A 119 -10.01 -20.88 9.65
CA GLU A 119 -10.68 -21.46 10.81
C GLU A 119 -11.27 -22.84 10.50
N ALA A 120 -12.08 -22.95 9.44
CA ALA A 120 -12.73 -24.20 9.04
C ALA A 120 -11.75 -25.31 8.66
N THR A 121 -10.55 -24.93 8.21
CA THR A 121 -9.47 -25.86 7.86
C THR A 121 -8.42 -26.02 8.95
N GLN A 122 -8.62 -25.38 10.12
CA GLN A 122 -7.72 -25.43 11.28
C GLN A 122 -6.26 -25.08 10.93
N GLN A 123 -6.08 -24.16 9.98
CA GLN A 123 -4.76 -23.67 9.58
C GLN A 123 -4.35 -22.51 10.49
N GLU A 124 -3.16 -22.62 11.09
CA GLU A 124 -2.54 -21.52 11.81
C GLU A 124 -1.64 -20.71 10.87
N ALA A 125 -1.74 -19.39 10.93
CA ALA A 125 -0.96 -18.49 10.09
C ALA A 125 -0.66 -17.17 10.82
N HIS A 126 0.52 -16.61 10.53
CA HIS A 126 0.76 -15.19 10.78
C HIS A 126 0.01 -14.38 9.72
N ILE A 127 -0.74 -13.36 10.16
CA ILE A 127 -1.58 -12.54 9.27
C ILE A 127 -1.03 -11.13 9.26
N VAL A 128 -0.73 -10.61 8.07
CA VAL A 128 -0.30 -9.23 7.87
C VAL A 128 -1.32 -8.52 6.99
N PHE A 129 -1.84 -7.39 7.47
CA PHE A 129 -2.67 -6.48 6.70
C PHE A 129 -1.87 -5.21 6.42
N VAL A 130 -1.72 -4.84 5.15
CA VAL A 130 -0.94 -3.69 4.70
C VAL A 130 -1.50 -3.15 3.38
N SER A 131 -1.27 -1.87 3.11
CA SER A 131 -1.56 -1.23 1.82
C SER A 131 -0.28 -0.64 1.22
N ASP A 132 -0.26 -0.44 -0.09
CA ASP A 132 0.87 0.14 -0.83
C ASP A 132 0.98 1.66 -0.65
N HIS A 133 -0.15 2.38 -0.73
CA HIS A 133 -0.27 3.80 -0.42
C HIS A 133 -1.70 4.14 0.07
N GLY A 134 -1.91 5.39 0.48
CA GLY A 134 -3.21 5.93 0.87
C GLY A 134 -3.92 6.68 -0.27
N ASP A 135 -4.96 7.44 0.10
CA ASP A 135 -5.71 8.33 -0.79
C ASP A 135 -6.07 9.63 -0.04
N MET A 136 -5.88 10.78 -0.68
CA MET A 136 -6.22 12.10 -0.14
C MET A 136 -7.74 12.29 0.03
N LEU A 137 -8.58 11.58 -0.73
CA LEU A 137 -10.03 11.57 -0.60
C LEU A 137 -10.68 12.95 -0.54
N GLY A 138 -10.17 13.90 -1.32
CA GLY A 138 -10.65 15.28 -1.39
C GLY A 138 -10.11 16.20 -0.29
N GLU A 139 -9.29 15.73 0.64
CA GLU A 139 -8.62 16.60 1.62
C GLU A 139 -7.75 17.63 0.90
N ARG A 140 -7.88 18.90 1.29
CA ARG A 140 -7.21 20.04 0.63
C ARG A 140 -7.62 20.21 -0.83
N GLY A 141 -8.63 19.47 -1.32
CA GLY A 141 -9.02 19.39 -2.72
C GLY A 141 -8.20 18.40 -3.55
N LEU A 142 -7.22 17.72 -2.94
CA LEU A 142 -6.42 16.69 -3.59
C LEU A 142 -7.14 15.33 -3.56
N TRP A 143 -6.91 14.53 -4.59
CA TRP A 143 -7.44 13.17 -4.72
C TRP A 143 -6.31 12.21 -5.05
N PHE A 144 -6.53 10.92 -4.77
CA PHE A 144 -5.56 9.85 -5.02
C PHE A 144 -4.30 10.03 -4.16
N LYS A 145 -3.15 9.72 -4.73
CA LYS A 145 -1.86 9.54 -4.06
C LYS A 145 -0.84 10.57 -4.55
N MET A 146 0.40 10.14 -4.75
CA MET A 146 1.50 10.91 -5.33
C MET A 146 2.06 12.06 -4.46
N SER A 147 1.54 12.27 -3.25
CA SER A 147 2.06 13.28 -2.32
C SER A 147 2.50 12.67 -0.99
N PHE A 148 3.30 13.42 -0.21
CA PHE A 148 3.72 13.00 1.13
C PHE A 148 2.77 13.44 2.26
N TYR A 149 1.62 14.04 1.93
CA TYR A 149 0.59 14.35 2.92
C TYR A 149 0.03 13.06 3.55
N GLU A 150 -0.43 13.14 4.81
CA GLU A 150 -0.85 11.99 5.61
C GLU A 150 -1.84 11.08 4.88
N GLY A 151 -2.86 11.64 4.21
CA GLY A 151 -3.87 10.85 3.50
C GLY A 151 -3.29 9.98 2.38
N SER A 152 -2.29 10.46 1.65
CA SER A 152 -1.63 9.76 0.54
C SER A 152 -0.50 8.84 1.01
N ALA A 153 0.28 9.26 2.01
CA ALA A 153 1.49 8.55 2.43
C ALA A 153 1.27 7.54 3.56
N ARG A 154 0.25 7.72 4.41
CA ARG A 154 0.01 6.83 5.55
C ARG A 154 -0.84 5.64 5.13
N VAL A 155 -0.36 4.44 5.43
CA VAL A 155 -1.07 3.18 5.20
C VAL A 155 -1.29 2.43 6.51
N PRO A 156 -2.35 1.60 6.60
CA PRO A 156 -2.50 0.67 7.71
C PRO A 156 -1.39 -0.40 7.65
N LEU A 157 -0.93 -0.83 8.82
CA LEU A 157 -0.08 -2.02 8.99
C LEU A 157 -0.51 -2.73 10.27
N MET A 158 -1.00 -3.96 10.15
CA MET A 158 -1.34 -4.82 11.29
C MET A 158 -0.65 -6.17 11.12
N ILE A 159 -0.14 -6.72 12.22
CA ILE A 159 0.51 -8.04 12.26
C ILE A 159 -0.11 -8.82 13.41
N SER A 160 -0.75 -9.94 13.06
CA SER A 160 -1.26 -10.93 14.01
C SER A 160 -0.37 -12.15 13.96
N ALA A 161 0.31 -12.44 15.07
CA ALA A 161 1.17 -13.60 15.22
C ALA A 161 1.10 -14.08 16.68
N PRO A 162 1.00 -15.40 16.96
CA PRO A 162 0.80 -15.92 18.32
C PRO A 162 1.83 -15.45 19.37
N GLU A 163 3.06 -15.18 18.94
CA GLU A 163 4.19 -14.75 19.77
C GLU A 163 4.29 -13.23 19.98
N LEU A 164 3.43 -12.44 19.31
CA LEU A 164 3.42 -10.98 19.42
C LEU A 164 2.26 -10.52 20.32
N PRO A 165 2.50 -9.58 21.26
CA PRO A 165 1.44 -9.03 22.07
C PRO A 165 0.55 -8.09 21.24
N ALA A 166 -0.76 -8.11 21.50
CA ALA A 166 -1.68 -7.13 20.95
C ALA A 166 -1.39 -5.74 21.54
N ALA A 167 -1.03 -4.77 20.69
CA ALA A 167 -0.74 -3.40 21.10
C ALA A 167 -0.98 -2.40 19.96
N LEU A 168 -1.35 -1.17 20.33
CA LEU A 168 -1.26 -0.02 19.43
C LEU A 168 0.14 0.58 19.54
N LEU A 169 0.86 0.62 18.43
CA LEU A 169 2.17 1.26 18.31
C LEU A 169 2.05 2.54 17.50
N THR A 170 2.59 3.64 18.03
CA THR A 170 2.49 4.99 17.42
C THR A 170 3.82 5.48 16.85
N GLN A 171 4.89 4.71 17.03
CA GLN A 171 6.20 4.98 16.45
C GLN A 171 6.10 4.87 14.91
N PRO A 172 6.69 5.81 14.14
CA PRO A 172 6.70 5.71 12.68
C PRO A 172 7.40 4.44 12.21
N VAL A 173 6.71 3.70 11.35
CA VAL A 173 7.21 2.50 10.64
C VAL A 173 6.96 2.65 9.14
N SER A 174 7.61 1.81 8.34
CA SER A 174 7.58 1.83 6.88
C SER A 174 7.09 0.48 6.34
N THR A 175 6.49 0.50 5.14
CA THR A 175 6.24 -0.73 4.38
C THR A 175 7.54 -1.48 4.04
N LEU A 176 8.69 -0.80 4.05
CA LEU A 176 10.02 -1.42 3.94
C LEU A 176 10.34 -2.38 5.10
N ASP A 177 9.68 -2.22 6.25
CA ASP A 177 9.89 -3.07 7.43
C ASP A 177 9.14 -4.41 7.33
N VAL A 178 8.20 -4.56 6.39
CA VAL A 178 7.37 -5.77 6.25
C VAL A 178 8.22 -6.99 5.90
N CYS A 179 9.08 -6.89 4.89
CA CYS A 179 9.95 -7.99 4.45
C CYS A 179 10.87 -8.51 5.59
N PRO A 180 11.71 -7.67 6.25
CA PRO A 180 12.55 -8.15 7.33
C PRO A 180 11.73 -8.67 8.53
N THR A 181 10.54 -8.12 8.80
CA THR A 181 9.66 -8.64 9.86
C THR A 181 9.12 -10.03 9.53
N LEU A 182 8.66 -10.26 8.30
CA LEU A 182 8.19 -11.58 7.87
C LEU A 182 9.30 -12.62 7.91
N CYS A 183 10.52 -12.24 7.52
CA CYS A 183 11.68 -13.13 7.61
C CYS A 183 12.05 -13.46 9.07
N ASP A 184 11.99 -12.49 9.98
CA ASP A 184 12.23 -12.69 11.41
C ASP A 184 11.22 -13.68 12.00
N LEU A 185 9.92 -13.48 11.72
CA LEU A 185 8.84 -14.39 12.14
C LEU A 185 9.00 -15.79 11.54
N ALA A 186 9.51 -15.89 10.31
CA ALA A 186 9.82 -17.17 9.66
C ALA A 186 11.12 -17.83 10.17
N GLY A 187 11.82 -17.24 11.14
CA GLY A 187 13.07 -17.78 11.71
C GLY A 187 14.29 -17.63 10.80
N ILE A 188 14.24 -16.74 9.79
CA ILE A 188 15.37 -16.44 8.91
C ILE A 188 16.32 -15.48 9.63
N SER A 189 17.63 -15.77 9.58
CA SER A 189 18.65 -14.89 10.17
C SER A 189 18.65 -13.51 9.52
N LEU A 190 18.53 -12.46 10.34
CA LEU A 190 18.57 -11.06 9.90
C LEU A 190 19.92 -10.67 9.26
N ASP A 191 21.01 -11.33 9.64
CA ASP A 191 22.34 -11.10 9.05
C ASP A 191 22.35 -11.46 7.55
N ALA A 192 21.57 -12.47 7.15
CA ALA A 192 21.43 -12.85 5.75
C ALA A 192 20.60 -11.85 4.94
N LEU A 193 19.77 -11.03 5.61
CA LEU A 193 18.89 -10.05 4.98
C LEU A 193 19.52 -8.68 4.85
N GLN A 194 20.42 -8.31 5.75
CA GLN A 194 21.03 -6.97 5.85
C GLN A 194 21.47 -6.35 4.51
N PRO A 195 22.10 -7.10 3.58
CA PRO A 195 22.51 -6.55 2.27
C PRO A 195 21.36 -6.23 1.31
N TRP A 196 20.15 -6.73 1.58
CA TRP A 196 19.01 -6.76 0.65
C TRP A 196 17.83 -5.92 1.10
N THR A 197 17.84 -5.40 2.33
CA THR A 197 16.75 -4.59 2.88
C THR A 197 17.24 -3.25 3.41
N ALA A 198 16.42 -2.22 3.24
CA ALA A 198 16.60 -0.91 3.86
C ALA A 198 15.66 -0.68 5.06
N GLY A 199 14.75 -1.63 5.33
CA GLY A 199 13.90 -1.63 6.53
C GLY A 199 14.50 -2.45 7.66
N GLU A 200 13.83 -2.46 8.81
CA GLU A 200 14.22 -3.23 9.99
C GLU A 200 13.02 -4.02 10.53
N THR A 201 13.28 -5.14 11.21
CA THR A 201 12.21 -5.95 11.82
C THR A 201 11.42 -5.15 12.86
N LEU A 202 10.10 -5.33 12.87
CA LEU A 202 9.19 -4.74 13.85
C LEU A 202 9.00 -5.61 15.09
N VAL A 203 9.54 -6.84 15.13
CA VAL A 203 9.40 -7.74 16.29
C VAL A 203 9.96 -7.14 17.59
N PRO A 204 11.15 -6.49 17.60
CA PRO A 204 11.63 -5.80 18.80
C PRO A 204 10.69 -4.68 19.26
N LEU A 205 10.16 -3.90 18.32
CA LEU A 205 9.21 -2.81 18.60
C LEU A 205 7.90 -3.36 19.18
N ALA A 206 7.37 -4.44 18.61
CA ALA A 206 6.19 -5.15 19.12
C ALA A 206 6.40 -5.66 20.56
N ARG A 207 7.64 -5.97 20.95
CA ARG A 207 8.02 -6.38 22.31
C ARG A 207 8.40 -5.20 23.23
N GLY A 208 8.09 -3.97 22.82
CA GLY A 208 8.28 -2.77 23.63
C GLY A 208 9.68 -2.15 23.57
N GLN A 209 10.55 -2.59 22.65
CA GLN A 209 11.84 -1.93 22.43
C GLN A 209 11.65 -0.62 21.66
N ALA A 210 12.50 0.37 21.95
CA ALA A 210 12.44 1.65 21.26
C ALA A 210 12.96 1.52 19.83
N ARG A 211 12.24 2.15 18.89
CA ARG A 211 12.67 2.37 17.51
C ARG A 211 13.11 3.80 17.32
N SER A 212 14.26 4.01 16.67
CA SER A 212 14.81 5.35 16.38
C SER A 212 15.07 5.60 14.89
N ALA A 213 14.89 4.60 14.04
CA ALA A 213 15.09 4.73 12.60
C ALA A 213 14.06 5.70 11.99
N PRO A 214 14.49 6.61 11.08
CA PRO A 214 13.56 7.41 10.28
C PRO A 214 12.77 6.53 9.32
N VAL A 215 11.56 6.96 8.99
CA VAL A 215 10.84 6.47 7.82
C VAL A 215 11.19 7.38 6.64
N ALA A 216 11.75 6.78 5.60
CA ALA A 216 12.19 7.47 4.39
C ALA A 216 11.23 7.14 3.23
N MET A 217 10.83 8.16 2.47
CA MET A 217 9.90 8.03 1.34
C MET A 217 10.45 8.75 0.12
N GLU A 218 10.16 8.23 -1.07
CA GLU A 218 10.66 8.74 -2.35
C GLU A 218 9.50 8.77 -3.36
N TYR A 219 9.50 9.78 -4.23
CA TYR A 219 8.54 9.87 -5.33
C TYR A 219 9.20 10.50 -6.57
N ALA A 220 9.10 9.81 -7.71
CA ALA A 220 9.72 10.23 -8.97
C ALA A 220 8.90 9.79 -10.20
N ALA A 221 7.58 9.89 -10.11
CA ALA A 221 6.64 9.52 -11.16
C ALA A 221 5.83 10.73 -11.66
N GLU A 222 4.61 10.53 -12.15
CA GLU A 222 3.73 11.57 -12.68
C GLU A 222 3.50 12.75 -11.72
N GLY A 223 3.26 13.97 -12.22
CA GLY A 223 3.11 15.15 -11.36
C GLY A 223 4.39 15.60 -10.62
N SER A 224 5.53 14.95 -10.87
CA SER A 224 6.87 15.38 -10.47
C SER A 224 7.71 15.78 -11.69
N TYR A 225 8.49 16.87 -11.58
CA TYR A 225 9.45 17.30 -12.61
C TYR A 225 10.91 17.02 -12.22
N ALA A 226 11.13 16.74 -10.93
CA ALA A 226 12.35 16.22 -10.31
C ALA A 226 11.94 15.32 -9.14
N PRO A 227 12.79 14.39 -8.67
CA PRO A 227 12.49 13.54 -7.53
C PRO A 227 12.13 14.35 -6.27
N LEU A 228 11.16 13.86 -5.52
CA LEU A 228 10.81 14.33 -4.19
C LEU A 228 11.19 13.26 -3.16
N VAL A 229 11.67 13.69 -2.00
CA VAL A 229 11.99 12.81 -0.88
C VAL A 229 11.37 13.34 0.40
N SER A 230 11.05 12.43 1.33
CA SER A 230 10.54 12.78 2.64
C SER A 230 11.18 11.97 3.75
N LEU A 231 11.36 12.60 4.91
CA LEU A 231 11.78 11.97 6.16
C LEU A 231 10.73 12.20 7.23
N ARG A 232 10.16 11.10 7.72
CA ARG A 232 9.29 11.04 8.90
C ARG A 232 10.14 10.59 10.09
N TYR A 233 10.32 11.49 11.06
CA TYR A 233 11.23 11.28 12.20
C TYR A 233 10.64 11.83 13.51
N GLY A 234 10.34 10.96 14.48
CA GLY A 234 9.75 11.36 15.76
C GLY A 234 8.36 11.97 15.58
N ARG A 235 8.21 13.28 15.80
CA ARG A 235 6.97 14.04 15.49
C ARG A 235 7.01 14.79 14.15
N TRP A 236 8.16 14.81 13.49
CA TRP A 236 8.41 15.65 12.32
C TRP A 236 8.18 14.89 11.02
N LYS A 237 7.76 15.62 9.99
CA LYS A 237 7.81 15.21 8.59
C LYS A 237 8.46 16.33 7.77
N TYR A 238 9.53 16.01 7.06
CA TYR A 238 10.31 16.95 6.25
C TYR A 238 10.34 16.50 4.80
N ASN A 239 9.84 17.33 3.89
CA ASN A 239 9.77 17.04 2.46
C ASN A 239 10.73 17.97 1.70
N ARG A 240 11.40 17.41 0.69
CA ARG A 240 12.38 18.13 -0.11
C ARG A 240 12.29 17.73 -1.59
N CYS A 241 12.37 18.73 -2.45
CA CYS A 241 12.56 18.60 -3.89
C CYS A 241 13.52 19.71 -4.34
N LEU A 242 14.34 19.47 -5.37
CA LEU A 242 15.25 20.51 -5.88
C LEU A 242 14.52 21.70 -6.52
N LEU A 243 13.25 21.53 -6.89
CA LEU A 243 12.44 22.54 -7.60
C LEU A 243 11.44 23.26 -6.69
N ASP A 244 11.24 22.78 -5.46
CA ASP A 244 10.18 23.26 -4.58
C ASP A 244 10.76 23.80 -3.26
N PRO A 245 10.07 24.74 -2.59
CA PRO A 245 10.40 25.07 -1.21
C PRO A 245 10.27 23.84 -0.31
N ASP A 246 11.19 23.71 0.64
CA ASP A 246 11.09 22.66 1.65
C ASP A 246 9.79 22.77 2.44
N GLN A 247 9.31 21.63 2.92
CA GLN A 247 8.19 21.56 3.84
C GLN A 247 8.61 20.90 5.15
N LEU A 248 8.17 21.47 6.26
CA LEU A 248 8.35 20.89 7.60
C LEU A 248 7.02 20.95 8.36
N PHE A 249 6.57 19.81 8.85
CA PHE A 249 5.36 19.69 9.65
C PHE A 249 5.64 19.04 11.00
N ASP A 250 5.00 19.56 12.04
CA ASP A 250 4.90 18.95 13.35
C ASP A 250 3.59 18.15 13.43
N LEU A 251 3.64 16.83 13.26
CA LEU A 251 2.43 16.01 13.16
C LEU A 251 1.74 15.76 14.50
N GLU A 252 2.39 16.05 15.62
CA GLU A 252 1.73 16.02 16.94
C GLU A 252 0.92 17.30 17.19
N ALA A 253 1.43 18.46 16.74
CA ALA A 253 0.75 19.75 16.93
C ALA A 253 -0.20 20.10 15.77
N ASP A 254 0.11 19.65 14.56
CA ASP A 254 -0.59 19.91 13.31
C ASP A 254 -0.73 18.61 12.50
N PRO A 255 -1.60 17.67 12.93
CA PRO A 255 -1.79 16.38 12.27
C PRO A 255 -2.36 16.48 10.84
N GLN A 256 -2.81 17.66 10.43
CA GLN A 256 -3.40 17.93 9.11
C GLN A 256 -2.48 18.75 8.20
N GLU A 257 -1.25 19.02 8.64
CA GLU A 257 -0.20 19.65 7.82
C GLU A 257 -0.66 20.97 7.19
N ARG A 258 -1.34 21.80 8.00
CA ARG A 258 -1.88 23.08 7.61
C ARG A 258 -0.81 24.16 7.58
N ILE A 259 0.22 24.07 8.43
CA ILE A 259 1.23 25.10 8.60
C ILE A 259 2.61 24.54 8.22
N ASN A 260 3.18 25.02 7.11
CA ASN A 260 4.57 24.74 6.78
C ASN A 260 5.52 25.55 7.67
N LEU A 261 6.27 24.85 8.52
CA LEU A 261 7.20 25.44 9.48
C LEU A 261 8.59 25.73 8.90
N ALA A 262 8.88 25.30 7.66
CA ALA A 262 10.23 25.32 7.09
C ALA A 262 10.84 26.73 6.99
N ASN A 263 10.00 27.76 6.81
CA ASN A 263 10.44 29.16 6.69
C ASN A 263 10.35 29.95 8.00
N LEU A 264 9.89 29.33 9.09
CA LEU A 264 9.73 30.01 10.36
C LEU A 264 11.08 30.04 11.11
N PRO A 265 11.55 31.21 11.61
CA PRO A 265 12.84 31.33 12.29
C PRO A 265 13.01 30.37 13.48
N ALA A 266 11.93 30.11 14.22
CA ALA A 266 11.95 29.24 15.40
C ALA A 266 12.28 27.76 15.09
N HIS A 267 12.11 27.32 13.83
CA HIS A 267 12.25 25.92 13.43
C HIS A 267 13.50 25.65 12.57
N GLN A 268 14.35 26.65 12.34
CA GLN A 268 15.53 26.52 11.46
C GLN A 268 16.53 25.46 11.95
N GLY A 269 16.65 25.26 13.27
CA GLY A 269 17.47 24.18 13.83
C GLY A 269 16.97 22.79 13.41
N THR A 270 15.65 22.57 13.45
CA THR A 270 15.02 21.31 13.02
C THR A 270 15.18 21.11 11.51
N VAL A 271 14.95 22.16 10.71
CA VAL A 271 15.15 22.12 9.25
C VAL A 271 16.59 21.74 8.91
N ALA A 272 17.58 22.40 9.52
CA ALA A 272 18.99 22.10 9.27
C ALA A 272 19.34 20.65 9.63
N SER A 273 18.82 20.14 10.76
CA SER A 273 19.06 18.76 11.20
C SER A 273 18.45 17.73 10.23
N LEU A 274 17.19 17.91 9.83
CA LEU A 274 16.51 16.99 8.92
C LEU A 274 17.01 17.09 7.48
N ARG A 275 17.40 18.28 7.03
CA ARG A 275 18.11 18.48 5.76
C ARG A 275 19.42 17.70 5.73
N ALA A 276 20.25 17.82 6.76
CA ALA A 276 21.52 17.07 6.84
C ALA A 276 21.30 15.55 6.81
N LYS A 277 20.26 15.05 7.50
CA LYS A 277 19.88 13.61 7.44
C LYS A 277 19.40 13.21 6.04
N SER A 278 18.64 14.07 5.36
CA SER A 278 18.21 13.85 3.97
C SER A 278 19.42 13.81 3.03
N GLU A 279 20.33 14.77 3.11
CA GLU A 279 21.53 14.85 2.27
C GLU A 279 22.52 13.71 2.52
N ALA A 280 22.58 13.18 3.74
CA ALA A 280 23.36 11.99 4.04
C ALA A 280 22.79 10.71 3.39
N ARG A 281 21.50 10.70 3.05
CA ARG A 281 20.81 9.55 2.44
C ARG A 281 20.69 9.68 0.92
N TRP A 282 20.43 10.87 0.41
CA TRP A 282 20.14 11.10 -0.99
C TRP A 282 21.03 12.16 -1.62
N ASP A 283 21.64 11.78 -2.75
CA ASP A 283 22.09 12.71 -3.77
C ASP A 283 20.94 12.91 -4.78
N LEU A 284 20.20 14.02 -4.64
CA LEU A 284 19.03 14.29 -5.50
C LEU A 284 19.42 14.56 -6.97
N SER A 285 20.64 15.04 -7.22
CA SER A 285 21.11 15.26 -8.59
C SER A 285 21.40 13.92 -9.28
N ALA A 286 22.07 13.01 -8.56
CA ALA A 286 22.28 11.65 -9.05
C ALA A 286 20.97 10.88 -9.22
N PHE A 287 20.02 11.04 -8.29
CA PHE A 287 18.66 10.47 -8.39
C PHE A 287 17.99 10.96 -9.68
N ASP A 288 17.90 12.28 -9.89
CA ASP A 288 17.25 12.86 -11.08
C ASP A 288 17.89 12.34 -12.38
N ALA A 289 19.22 12.27 -12.45
CA ALA A 289 19.94 11.72 -13.59
C ALA A 289 19.56 10.25 -13.86
N ALA A 290 19.49 9.42 -12.82
CA ALA A 290 19.11 8.00 -12.95
C ALA A 290 17.66 7.83 -13.42
N VAL A 291 16.73 8.66 -12.92
CA VAL A 291 15.32 8.66 -13.35
C VAL A 291 15.21 9.03 -14.82
N ARG A 292 15.89 10.09 -15.25
CA ARG A 292 15.90 10.53 -16.66
C ARG A 292 16.48 9.47 -17.58
N GLN A 293 17.57 8.82 -17.17
CA GLN A 293 18.17 7.72 -17.92
C GLN A 293 17.19 6.55 -18.08
N SER A 294 16.52 6.15 -16.99
CA SER A 294 15.51 5.09 -17.00
C SER A 294 14.32 5.42 -17.92
N GLN A 295 13.81 6.65 -17.86
CA GLN A 295 12.71 7.12 -18.71
C GLN A 295 13.12 7.10 -20.20
N ALA A 296 14.27 7.69 -20.54
CA ALA A 296 14.76 7.74 -21.90
C ALA A 296 14.97 6.33 -22.49
N GLY A 297 15.56 5.41 -21.71
CA GLY A 297 15.74 4.03 -22.13
C GLY A 297 14.42 3.32 -22.43
N ARG A 298 13.41 3.48 -21.55
CA ARG A 298 12.09 2.87 -21.74
C ARG A 298 11.32 3.45 -22.92
N LEU A 299 11.45 4.74 -23.23
CA LEU A 299 10.80 5.35 -24.39
C LEU A 299 11.30 4.73 -25.70
N VAL A 300 12.61 4.55 -25.83
CA VAL A 300 13.22 3.89 -27.00
C VAL A 300 12.70 2.45 -27.14
N VAL A 301 12.71 1.69 -26.04
CA VAL A 301 12.23 0.29 -26.05
C VAL A 301 10.73 0.22 -26.36
N ASN A 302 9.91 1.06 -25.71
CA ASN A 302 8.46 1.05 -25.87
C ASN A 302 8.04 1.37 -27.32
N GLU A 303 8.73 2.32 -27.98
CA GLU A 303 8.46 2.59 -29.40
C GLU A 303 8.74 1.37 -30.29
N ALA A 304 9.80 0.62 -29.99
CA ALA A 304 10.17 -0.56 -30.76
C ALA A 304 9.21 -1.74 -30.53
N VAL A 305 8.91 -2.09 -29.28
CA VAL A 305 8.08 -3.27 -28.94
C VAL A 305 6.60 -3.11 -29.31
N ARG A 306 6.16 -1.91 -29.65
CA ARG A 306 4.81 -1.62 -30.14
C ARG A 306 4.68 -1.69 -31.67
N LYS A 307 5.77 -1.91 -32.41
CA LYS A 307 5.76 -2.08 -33.88
C LYS A 307 5.73 -3.57 -34.23
N GLY A 308 4.85 -3.96 -35.15
CA GLY A 308 4.71 -5.35 -35.60
C GLY A 308 3.79 -6.18 -34.70
N GLY A 309 4.12 -7.46 -34.50
CA GLY A 309 3.38 -8.34 -33.59
C GLY A 309 3.71 -8.02 -32.14
N TYR A 310 2.71 -7.59 -31.36
CA TYR A 310 2.87 -7.30 -29.94
C TYR A 310 3.02 -8.61 -29.15
N TYR A 311 4.07 -8.70 -28.33
CA TYR A 311 4.27 -9.80 -27.39
C TYR A 311 3.88 -9.34 -25.97
N PRO A 312 2.74 -9.80 -25.44
CA PRO A 312 2.30 -9.40 -24.10
C PRO A 312 3.20 -10.00 -23.02
N TRP A 313 3.35 -9.28 -21.91
CA TRP A 313 4.05 -9.77 -20.70
C TRP A 313 3.08 -10.05 -19.54
N ASP A 314 1.78 -9.95 -19.79
CA ASP A 314 0.73 -10.25 -18.82
C ASP A 314 0.86 -11.70 -18.33
N TYR A 315 0.78 -11.89 -17.01
CA TYR A 315 0.88 -13.21 -16.41
C TYR A 315 -0.36 -14.04 -16.76
N GLN A 316 -0.15 -15.20 -17.40
CA GLN A 316 -1.19 -16.18 -17.63
C GLN A 316 -1.09 -17.27 -16.55
N PRO A 317 -2.01 -17.29 -15.54
CA PRO A 317 -2.00 -18.35 -14.55
C PRO A 317 -2.25 -19.70 -15.22
N LEU A 318 -1.40 -20.68 -14.89
CA LEU A 318 -1.52 -22.04 -15.40
C LEU A 318 -2.11 -22.95 -14.34
N GLN A 319 -3.26 -23.54 -14.66
CA GLN A 319 -3.82 -24.67 -13.94
C GLN A 319 -3.98 -25.81 -14.94
N ASP A 320 -3.02 -26.73 -14.98
CA ASP A 320 -3.00 -27.82 -15.95
C ASP A 320 -4.27 -28.67 -15.81
N ALA A 321 -5.16 -28.55 -16.79
CA ALA A 321 -6.40 -29.28 -16.79
C ALA A 321 -6.12 -30.78 -16.84
N SER A 322 -5.06 -31.27 -17.49
CA SER A 322 -4.78 -32.69 -17.57
C SER A 322 -4.46 -33.34 -16.21
N GLU A 323 -4.09 -32.55 -15.20
CA GLU A 323 -3.67 -33.01 -13.86
C GLU A 323 -4.67 -32.67 -12.73
N ARG A 324 -5.85 -32.13 -13.06
CA ARG A 324 -6.86 -31.70 -12.06
C ARG A 324 -8.04 -32.66 -11.96
N TYR A 325 -8.56 -32.89 -10.75
CA TYR A 325 -9.71 -33.78 -10.52
C TYR A 325 -9.42 -35.22 -10.98
N MET A 326 -10.46 -36.05 -11.18
CA MET A 326 -10.29 -37.44 -11.55
C MET A 326 -9.77 -37.62 -12.98
N ARG A 327 -8.68 -38.37 -13.13
CA ARG A 327 -8.13 -38.78 -14.43
C ARG A 327 -8.05 -40.30 -14.48
N ASN A 328 -8.22 -40.88 -15.66
CA ASN A 328 -8.27 -42.34 -15.82
C ASN A 328 -6.95 -43.06 -15.51
N HIS A 329 -5.86 -42.33 -15.29
CA HIS A 329 -4.59 -42.89 -14.81
C HIS A 329 -4.48 -42.93 -13.27
N MET A 330 -5.50 -42.46 -12.54
CA MET A 330 -5.55 -42.40 -11.07
C MET A 330 -6.45 -43.51 -10.50
N ASP A 331 -6.25 -43.84 -9.23
CA ASP A 331 -7.23 -44.61 -8.44
C ASP A 331 -8.25 -43.66 -7.81
N LEU A 332 -9.54 -43.93 -8.03
CA LEU A 332 -10.63 -43.06 -7.57
C LEU A 332 -10.68 -42.95 -6.04
N ASN A 333 -10.53 -44.06 -5.31
CA ASN A 333 -10.65 -44.06 -3.86
C ASN A 333 -9.45 -43.35 -3.21
N ILE A 334 -8.25 -43.57 -3.76
CA ILE A 334 -7.05 -42.86 -3.33
C ILE A 334 -7.21 -41.36 -3.58
N LEU A 335 -7.68 -40.95 -4.76
CA LEU A 335 -7.89 -39.54 -5.08
C LEU A 335 -8.90 -38.90 -4.11
N GLU A 336 -10.09 -39.48 -3.94
CA GLU A 336 -11.12 -38.94 -3.06
C GLU A 336 -10.61 -38.77 -1.63
N SER A 337 -9.91 -39.77 -1.11
CA SER A 337 -9.27 -39.71 0.22
C SER A 337 -8.20 -38.62 0.32
N GLN A 338 -7.39 -38.43 -0.72
CA GLN A 338 -6.33 -37.42 -0.74
C GLN A 338 -6.87 -35.99 -0.91
N GLN A 339 -8.01 -35.80 -1.56
CA GLN A 339 -8.62 -34.48 -1.78
C GLN A 339 -9.60 -34.06 -0.68
N ARG A 340 -10.08 -35.00 0.15
CA ARG A 340 -10.94 -34.71 1.29
C ARG A 340 -10.15 -34.20 2.50
N PHE A 341 -10.70 -33.18 3.17
CA PHE A 341 -10.22 -32.65 4.44
C PHE A 341 -11.39 -32.02 5.23
N PRO A 342 -11.47 -32.17 6.58
CA PRO A 342 -10.70 -33.10 7.41
C PRO A 342 -10.90 -34.56 6.99
N ARG A 343 -9.94 -35.42 7.32
CA ARG A 343 -10.03 -36.85 7.00
C ARG A 343 -10.56 -37.60 8.22
N GLY A 344 -11.55 -38.47 8.03
CA GLY A 344 -12.02 -39.39 9.07
C GLY A 344 -13.12 -38.84 9.99
N ASP A 345 -13.44 -37.55 9.84
CA ASP A 345 -14.65 -36.90 10.36
C ASP A 345 -15.71 -36.81 9.24
#